data_AF-A0A8S4QEN3-F1
#
_entry.id   AF-A0A8S4QEN3-F1
#
_cell.length_a   1.000
_cell.length_b   1.000
_cell.length_c   1.000
_cell.angle_alpha   90.00
_cell.angle_beta   90.00
_cell.angle_gamma   90.00
#
_symmetry.space_group_name_H-M   'P 1'
#
loop_
_entity.id
_entity.type
_entity.pdbx_description
1 polymer ?
#
loop_
_entity_poly.entity_id
_entity_poly.type
_entity_poly.pdbx_seq_one_letter_code
_entity_poly.pdbx_strand_id
1 'polypeptide(L)'
;MTDCLKYNNLVLLGFNSQDEQYGRLVIDNYGNVQKILKNGDKMLLANSGIMALYAKDLFTLVKEIKFNNSTNEYCLNDIVPIAANNNLSVGYVVSDEREAMGFLGLCKSLPNKPWFIYASSREVYGEQKELPVTESASIDPINNYAKGKAFIEKQITSLKDFNVAILRFSNVYGGLLDHNSRVIPALCINALRGDPIKIEGKECVFDFTYLDDVIEGICLTVKYLQSEKSSLPAIHLTTNSPCTLENLAKTILKVTKSDSRIDFYPPRNFDVTKFHGDFTRAKELLGWSPKHSLEVGLSNFIKSLQNNIQEYPNNIDM
;
A
#
# COMPACT_ATOMS: atom_id res chain seq x y z
N MET A 1 -1.00 -31.81 -4.61
CA MET A 1 -1.12 -30.35 -4.78
C MET A 1 -1.99 -29.84 -3.63
N THR A 2 -1.53 -30.09 -2.39
CA THR A 2 -2.32 -30.03 -1.15
C THR A 2 -1.30 -30.09 -0.02
N ASP A 3 -0.87 -28.94 0.49
CA ASP A 3 -0.28 -28.79 1.84
C ASP A 3 0.17 -27.33 2.13
N CYS A 4 0.09 -26.41 1.16
CA CYS A 4 0.52 -25.01 1.33
C CYS A 4 -0.44 -24.12 2.16
N LEU A 5 -1.62 -24.61 2.56
CA LEU A 5 -2.64 -23.82 3.28
C LEU A 5 -2.57 -23.93 4.82
N LYS A 6 -1.53 -24.55 5.37
CA LYS A 6 -1.35 -24.65 6.82
C LYS A 6 -0.44 -23.51 7.28
N TYR A 7 -1.03 -22.61 8.08
CA TYR A 7 -0.41 -21.53 8.86
C TYR A 7 -0.29 -20.14 8.22
N ASN A 8 -1.41 -19.64 7.70
CA ASN A 8 -2.02 -18.35 8.04
C ASN A 8 -3.32 -18.26 7.22
N ASN A 9 -4.47 -18.15 7.88
CA ASN A 9 -5.77 -18.38 7.24
C ASN A 9 -6.17 -17.34 6.17
N LEU A 10 -5.34 -16.33 5.87
CA LEU A 10 -5.66 -15.24 4.94
C LEU A 10 -4.85 -15.38 3.65
N VAL A 11 -5.53 -15.34 2.52
CA VAL A 11 -4.92 -15.28 1.18
C VAL A 11 -5.12 -13.87 0.63
N LEU A 12 -4.03 -13.25 0.18
CA LEU A 12 -4.04 -11.99 -0.55
C LEU A 12 -3.81 -12.28 -2.03
N LEU A 13 -4.73 -11.84 -2.88
CA LEU A 13 -4.62 -11.97 -4.33
C LEU A 13 -4.40 -10.59 -4.92
N GLY A 14 -3.18 -10.31 -5.36
CA GLY A 14 -2.91 -9.19 -6.26
C GLY A 14 -3.28 -9.60 -7.68
N PHE A 15 -3.80 -8.67 -8.46
CA PHE A 15 -4.07 -8.86 -9.88
C PHE A 15 -3.08 -8.06 -10.73
N ASN A 16 -2.96 -8.34 -12.02
CA ASN A 16 -2.16 -7.54 -12.95
C ASN A 16 -2.75 -7.77 -14.34
N SER A 17 -3.10 -6.71 -15.05
CA SER A 17 -3.66 -6.82 -16.39
C SER A 17 -3.47 -5.55 -17.20
N GLN A 18 -3.35 -5.71 -18.52
CA GLN A 18 -3.45 -4.62 -19.48
C GLN A 18 -4.92 -4.28 -19.83
N ASP A 19 -5.86 -5.17 -19.46
CA ASP A 19 -7.31 -5.03 -19.59
C ASP A 19 -7.96 -5.00 -18.19
N GLU A 20 -8.67 -3.92 -17.87
CA GLU A 20 -9.32 -3.70 -16.56
C GLU A 20 -10.33 -4.80 -16.16
N GLN A 21 -10.76 -5.66 -17.10
CA GLN A 21 -11.66 -6.77 -16.82
C GLN A 21 -10.95 -8.04 -16.30
N TYR A 22 -9.63 -8.15 -16.49
CA TYR A 22 -8.87 -9.37 -16.23
C TYR A 22 -7.75 -9.14 -15.20
N GLY A 23 -7.17 -10.22 -14.66
CA GLY A 23 -6.07 -10.13 -13.72
C GLY A 23 -5.35 -11.45 -13.46
N ARG A 24 -4.07 -11.38 -13.06
CA ARG A 24 -3.21 -12.52 -12.73
C ARG A 24 -3.04 -12.71 -11.23
N LEU A 25 -3.19 -13.94 -10.74
CA LEU A 25 -3.01 -14.29 -9.34
C LEU A 25 -1.54 -14.13 -8.88
N VAL A 26 -1.27 -13.31 -7.87
CA VAL A 26 0.05 -13.18 -7.23
C VAL A 26 -0.02 -13.57 -5.76
N ILE A 27 0.86 -14.47 -5.30
CA ILE A 27 0.97 -14.88 -3.89
C ILE A 27 2.45 -15.02 -3.48
N ASP A 28 2.80 -14.54 -2.28
CA ASP A 28 4.17 -14.52 -1.73
C ASP A 28 4.30 -15.18 -0.33
N ASN A 29 5.55 -15.29 0.16
CA ASN A 29 6.20 -16.33 0.93
C ASN A 29 5.79 -16.54 2.41
N TYR A 30 4.61 -16.08 2.81
CA TYR A 30 3.95 -16.56 4.04
C TYR A 30 2.61 -17.27 3.76
N GLY A 31 2.32 -17.62 2.49
CA GLY A 31 1.08 -18.31 2.09
C GLY A 31 0.87 -18.66 0.59
N ASN A 32 1.92 -18.85 -0.20
CA ASN A 32 2.05 -19.45 -1.56
C ASN A 32 0.81 -19.82 -2.46
N VAL A 33 0.81 -19.28 -3.68
CA VAL A 33 0.54 -19.90 -5.01
C VAL A 33 1.51 -19.27 -6.02
N GLN A 34 2.50 -20.06 -6.44
CA GLN A 34 3.30 -19.75 -7.62
C GLN A 34 2.75 -20.49 -8.83
N LYS A 35 2.15 -19.72 -9.74
CA LYS A 35 2.58 -19.63 -11.15
C LYS A 35 1.77 -18.52 -11.83
N ILE A 36 2.27 -17.28 -11.86
CA ILE A 36 2.40 -16.42 -13.07
C ILE A 36 3.51 -15.36 -12.85
N LEU A 37 4.77 -15.76 -13.01
CA LEU A 37 5.85 -14.86 -13.47
C LEU A 37 6.62 -15.50 -14.63
N LYS A 38 5.94 -16.35 -15.42
CA LYS A 38 6.58 -17.05 -16.55
C LYS A 38 6.40 -16.38 -17.91
N ASN A 39 6.14 -15.07 -17.94
CA ASN A 39 6.32 -14.23 -19.13
C ASN A 39 6.79 -12.83 -18.70
N GLY A 40 8.11 -12.71 -18.53
CA GLY A 40 8.92 -11.89 -19.44
C GLY A 40 8.74 -10.38 -19.53
N ASP A 41 7.76 -9.73 -18.89
CA ASP A 41 7.60 -8.28 -19.04
C ASP A 41 7.67 -7.56 -17.70
N LYS A 42 8.83 -6.94 -17.46
CA LYS A 42 9.03 -5.86 -16.47
C LYS A 42 8.34 -4.56 -16.92
N MET A 43 7.04 -4.63 -17.26
CA MET A 43 6.26 -3.46 -17.68
C MET A 43 5.19 -3.12 -16.65
N LEU A 44 5.28 -1.89 -16.15
CA LEU A 44 4.25 -1.06 -15.50
C LEU A 44 3.14 -1.83 -14.75
N LEU A 45 3.33 -1.98 -13.44
CA LEU A 45 2.28 -2.35 -12.48
C LEU A 45 1.33 -1.16 -12.32
N ALA A 46 0.40 -1.01 -13.26
CA ALA A 46 -0.68 -0.06 -13.16
C ALA A 46 -1.95 -0.81 -12.77
N ASN A 47 -2.45 -0.50 -11.57
CA ASN A 47 -3.81 -0.75 -11.09
C ASN A 47 -4.28 -2.20 -10.97
N SER A 48 -4.36 -2.65 -9.72
CA SER A 48 -5.04 -3.87 -9.34
C SER A 48 -5.34 -3.93 -7.83
N GLY A 49 -6.63 -4.02 -7.49
CA GLY A 49 -7.06 -4.25 -6.12
C GLY A 49 -6.52 -5.57 -5.54
N ILE A 50 -6.33 -5.62 -4.23
CA ILE A 50 -5.96 -6.85 -3.51
C ILE A 50 -7.23 -7.47 -2.95
N MET A 51 -7.51 -8.72 -3.31
CA MET A 51 -8.57 -9.48 -2.67
C MET A 51 -8.05 -10.23 -1.45
N ALA A 52 -8.81 -10.19 -0.38
CA ALA A 52 -8.50 -10.86 0.87
C ALA A 52 -9.62 -11.83 1.25
N LEU A 53 -9.29 -13.10 1.41
CA LEU A 53 -10.23 -14.19 1.67
C LEU A 53 -9.61 -15.28 2.56
N TYR A 54 -10.43 -16.15 3.15
CA TYR A 54 -9.89 -17.31 3.86
C TYR A 54 -9.30 -18.33 2.89
N ALA A 55 -8.18 -18.94 3.28
CA ALA A 55 -7.49 -19.99 2.54
C ALA A 55 -8.40 -21.15 2.08
N LYS A 56 -9.38 -21.54 2.93
CA LYS A 56 -10.37 -22.57 2.63
C LYS A 56 -11.36 -22.19 1.51
N ASP A 57 -11.58 -20.90 1.30
CA ASP A 57 -12.59 -20.37 0.38
C ASP A 57 -12.00 -20.12 -1.03
N LEU A 58 -10.67 -20.10 -1.15
CA LEU A 58 -9.95 -19.83 -2.40
C LEU A 58 -10.29 -20.82 -3.52
N PHE A 59 -10.34 -22.11 -3.20
CA PHE A 59 -10.61 -23.14 -4.22
C PHE A 59 -12.04 -23.11 -4.75
N THR A 60 -13.01 -22.69 -3.93
CA THR A 60 -14.39 -22.50 -4.37
C THR A 60 -14.46 -21.33 -5.35
N LEU A 61 -13.79 -20.23 -5.02
CA LEU A 61 -13.77 -19.02 -5.82
C LEU A 61 -13.08 -19.22 -7.19
N VAL A 62 -11.85 -19.75 -7.20
CA VAL A 62 -11.02 -19.88 -8.42
C VAL A 62 -11.61 -20.85 -9.45
N LYS A 63 -12.41 -21.85 -9.02
CA LYS A 63 -13.03 -22.81 -9.94
C LYS A 63 -14.14 -22.21 -10.81
N GLU A 64 -14.80 -21.17 -10.33
CA GLU A 64 -15.98 -20.59 -10.99
C GLU A 64 -15.63 -19.32 -11.78
N ILE A 65 -14.47 -18.70 -11.52
CA ILE A 65 -14.03 -17.50 -12.24
C ILE A 65 -13.68 -17.85 -13.69
N LYS A 66 -14.20 -17.07 -14.64
CA LYS A 66 -13.83 -17.24 -16.05
C LYS A 66 -12.34 -17.03 -16.24
N PHE A 67 -11.69 -18.03 -16.83
CA PHE A 67 -10.25 -18.04 -17.09
C PHE A 67 -9.97 -17.94 -18.59
N ASN A 68 -9.14 -16.97 -18.97
CA ASN A 68 -8.66 -16.81 -20.32
C ASN A 68 -7.38 -17.63 -20.53
N ASN A 69 -7.50 -18.75 -21.25
CA ASN A 69 -6.39 -19.67 -21.52
C ASN A 69 -5.26 -19.04 -22.37
N SER A 70 -5.53 -18.02 -23.19
CA SER A 70 -4.51 -17.42 -24.06
C SER A 70 -3.64 -16.41 -23.32
N THR A 71 -4.22 -15.64 -22.40
CA THR A 71 -3.50 -14.65 -21.59
C THR A 71 -3.13 -15.15 -20.20
N ASN A 72 -3.65 -16.31 -19.80
CA ASN A 72 -3.49 -16.92 -18.47
C ASN A 72 -4.05 -15.99 -17.37
N GLU A 73 -5.23 -15.40 -17.59
CA GLU A 73 -5.82 -14.38 -16.70
C GLU A 73 -7.24 -14.75 -16.25
N TYR A 74 -7.61 -14.30 -15.06
CA TYR A 74 -8.93 -14.48 -14.46
C TYR A 74 -9.77 -13.22 -14.64
N CYS A 75 -11.06 -13.36 -14.96
CA CYS A 75 -12.01 -12.25 -15.06
C CYS A 75 -12.33 -11.70 -13.66
N LEU A 76 -11.89 -10.48 -13.35
CA LEU A 76 -12.04 -9.87 -12.01
C LEU A 76 -13.49 -9.53 -11.68
N ASN A 77 -14.27 -9.21 -12.71
CA ASN A 77 -15.68 -8.84 -12.58
C ASN A 77 -16.56 -10.02 -12.12
N ASP A 78 -16.12 -11.26 -12.33
CA ASP A 78 -16.88 -12.45 -11.91
C ASP A 78 -16.72 -12.73 -10.42
N ILE A 79 -15.64 -12.24 -9.80
CA ILE A 79 -15.25 -12.69 -8.46
C ILE A 79 -16.24 -12.25 -7.39
N VAL A 80 -16.70 -10.99 -7.45
CA VAL A 80 -17.68 -10.46 -6.50
C VAL A 80 -19.03 -11.19 -6.61
N PRO A 81 -19.65 -11.33 -7.81
CA PRO A 81 -20.84 -12.15 -7.98
C PRO A 81 -20.69 -13.60 -7.51
N ILE A 82 -19.58 -14.27 -7.84
CA ILE A 82 -19.31 -15.66 -7.45
C ILE A 82 -19.21 -15.79 -5.93
N ALA A 83 -18.47 -14.89 -5.28
CA ALA A 83 -18.34 -14.89 -3.83
C ALA A 83 -19.70 -14.67 -3.15
N ALA A 84 -20.50 -13.73 -3.65
CA ALA A 84 -21.84 -13.47 -3.13
C ALA A 84 -22.77 -14.69 -3.28
N ASN A 85 -22.76 -15.35 -4.45
CA ASN A 85 -23.56 -16.54 -4.73
C ASN A 85 -23.19 -17.74 -3.85
N ASN A 86 -21.91 -17.86 -3.49
CA ASN A 86 -21.39 -18.92 -2.64
C ASN A 86 -21.40 -18.56 -1.13
N ASN A 87 -21.99 -17.42 -0.74
CA ASN A 87 -21.97 -16.91 0.64
C ASN A 87 -20.55 -16.80 1.25
N LEU A 88 -19.56 -16.45 0.42
CA LEU A 88 -18.17 -16.30 0.85
C LEU A 88 -17.93 -14.88 1.38
N SER A 89 -17.19 -14.76 2.48
CA SER A 89 -16.72 -13.46 2.98
C SER A 89 -15.48 -13.03 2.22
N VAL A 90 -15.66 -12.17 1.22
CA VAL A 90 -14.57 -11.55 0.47
C VAL A 90 -14.47 -10.08 0.84
N GLY A 91 -13.24 -9.56 0.77
CA GLY A 91 -13.01 -8.14 0.84
C GLY A 91 -11.88 -7.67 -0.05
N TYR A 92 -11.86 -6.36 -0.25
CA TYR A 92 -11.06 -5.70 -1.26
C TYR A 92 -10.24 -4.61 -0.61
N VAL A 93 -8.96 -4.56 -0.94
CA VAL A 93 -8.08 -3.41 -0.66
C VAL A 93 -7.85 -2.70 -1.98
N VAL A 94 -8.31 -1.46 -2.09
CA VAL A 94 -8.08 -0.65 -3.30
C VAL A 94 -7.41 0.66 -2.96
N SER A 95 -6.56 1.12 -3.86
CA SER A 95 -5.87 2.40 -3.77
C SER A 95 -6.31 3.36 -4.87
N ASP A 96 -6.64 2.89 -6.07
CA ASP A 96 -7.08 3.76 -7.17
C ASP A 96 -8.52 4.28 -6.95
N GLU A 97 -8.74 5.55 -7.27
CA GLU A 97 -10.02 6.23 -7.06
C GLU A 97 -11.13 5.71 -7.98
N ARG A 98 -10.81 5.36 -9.24
CA ARG A 98 -11.79 4.82 -10.20
C ARG A 98 -12.18 3.40 -9.82
N GLU A 99 -11.20 2.58 -9.42
CA GLU A 99 -11.47 1.23 -8.89
C GLU A 99 -12.36 1.29 -7.66
N ALA A 100 -12.06 2.20 -6.72
CA ALA A 100 -12.90 2.40 -5.55
C ALA A 100 -14.33 2.74 -5.96
N MET A 101 -14.54 3.69 -6.88
CA MET A 101 -15.89 4.03 -7.36
C MET A 101 -16.61 2.87 -8.05
N GLY A 102 -15.93 2.12 -8.91
CA GLY A 102 -16.49 0.94 -9.58
C GLY A 102 -16.90 -0.13 -8.58
N PHE A 103 -16.03 -0.41 -7.61
CA PHE A 103 -16.30 -1.35 -6.53
C PHE A 103 -17.50 -0.91 -5.69
N LEU A 104 -17.55 0.37 -5.27
CA LEU A 104 -18.69 0.90 -4.53
C LEU A 104 -20.01 0.78 -5.30
N GLY A 105 -19.99 0.96 -6.62
CA GLY A 105 -21.14 0.76 -7.50
C GLY A 105 -21.61 -0.69 -7.51
N LEU A 106 -20.69 -1.63 -7.68
CA LEU A 106 -20.97 -3.07 -7.68
C LEU A 106 -21.54 -3.52 -6.33
N CYS A 107 -20.93 -3.11 -5.23
CA CYS A 107 -21.31 -3.52 -3.88
C CYS A 107 -22.73 -3.08 -3.49
N LYS A 108 -23.24 -1.96 -4.02
CA LYS A 108 -24.64 -1.53 -3.83
C LYS A 108 -25.66 -2.48 -4.44
N SER A 109 -25.30 -3.22 -5.48
CA SER A 109 -26.19 -4.15 -6.18
C SER A 109 -26.26 -5.55 -5.57
N LEU A 110 -25.43 -5.85 -4.57
CA LEU A 110 -25.28 -7.21 -4.04
C LEU A 110 -26.18 -7.47 -2.82
N PRO A 111 -26.74 -8.68 -2.71
CA PRO A 111 -27.50 -9.08 -1.53
C PRO A 111 -26.61 -9.27 -0.29
N ASN A 112 -25.40 -9.82 -0.47
CA ASN A 112 -24.36 -9.93 0.55
C ASN A 112 -23.26 -8.90 0.26
N LYS A 113 -23.18 -7.86 1.09
CA LYS A 113 -22.22 -6.76 0.89
C LYS A 113 -20.83 -7.18 1.38
N PRO A 114 -19.80 -7.21 0.52
CA PRO A 114 -18.43 -7.47 0.95
C PRO A 114 -17.91 -6.33 1.83
N TRP A 115 -16.92 -6.63 2.66
CA TRP A 115 -16.19 -5.59 3.38
C TRP A 115 -15.08 -5.00 2.51
N PHE A 116 -14.64 -3.79 2.84
CA PHE A 116 -13.77 -3.00 1.97
C PHE A 116 -12.74 -2.21 2.75
N ILE A 117 -11.50 -2.19 2.27
CA ILE A 117 -10.41 -1.39 2.78
C ILE A 117 -10.00 -0.41 1.70
N TYR A 118 -10.02 0.88 2.04
CA TYR A 118 -9.50 1.92 1.18
C TYR A 118 -8.11 2.35 1.63
N ALA A 119 -7.14 2.20 0.74
CA ALA A 119 -5.79 2.69 0.89
C ALA A 119 -5.74 4.19 0.57
N SER A 120 -5.97 5.00 1.60
CA SER A 120 -5.86 6.46 1.55
C SER A 120 -4.44 6.93 1.89
N SER A 121 -4.24 8.24 1.99
CA SER A 121 -2.93 8.85 2.18
C SER A 121 -3.01 9.99 3.19
N ARG A 122 -1.89 10.24 3.88
CA ARG A 122 -1.68 11.47 4.68
C ARG A 122 -1.92 12.76 3.90
N GLU A 123 -1.79 12.71 2.58
CA GLU A 123 -1.96 13.86 1.69
C GLU A 123 -3.36 14.49 1.82
N VAL A 124 -4.37 13.72 2.27
CA VAL A 124 -5.73 14.24 2.49
C VAL A 124 -5.78 15.37 3.51
N TYR A 125 -4.84 15.44 4.45
CA TYR A 125 -4.81 16.49 5.47
C TYR A 125 -4.22 17.81 4.95
N GLY A 126 -3.43 17.81 3.88
CA GLY A 126 -2.64 18.98 3.49
C GLY A 126 -1.62 19.38 4.57
N GLU A 127 -1.30 20.67 4.63
CA GLU A 127 -0.36 21.22 5.61
C GLU A 127 -1.10 21.50 6.94
N GLN A 128 -0.66 20.84 8.01
CA GLN A 128 -1.29 20.92 9.32
C GLN A 128 -0.46 21.75 10.30
N LYS A 129 -1.13 22.50 11.18
CA LYS A 129 -0.46 23.34 12.18
C LYS A 129 0.01 22.56 13.41
N GLU A 130 -0.69 21.48 13.72
CA GLU A 130 -0.45 20.65 14.90
C GLU A 130 0.17 19.33 14.49
N LEU A 131 1.19 18.90 15.25
CA LEU A 131 1.91 17.66 15.07
C LEU A 131 2.06 16.97 16.43
N PRO A 132 1.94 15.62 16.52
CA PRO A 132 1.61 14.72 15.41
C PRO A 132 0.17 14.91 14.91
N VAL A 133 -0.04 14.64 13.62
CA VAL A 133 -1.38 14.69 13.02
C VAL A 133 -2.20 13.52 13.54
N THR A 134 -3.37 13.79 14.12
CA THR A 134 -4.34 12.77 14.53
C THR A 134 -5.41 12.60 13.46
N GLU A 135 -6.15 11.50 13.46
CA GLU A 135 -7.22 11.28 12.48
C GLU A 135 -8.43 12.23 12.62
N SER A 136 -8.43 13.05 13.67
CA SER A 136 -9.43 14.12 13.89
C SER A 136 -9.06 15.44 13.22
N ALA A 137 -7.85 15.56 12.67
CA ALA A 137 -7.40 16.74 11.94
C ALA A 137 -8.26 17.02 10.70
N SER A 138 -8.24 18.28 10.25
CA SER A 138 -9.01 18.72 9.09
C SER A 138 -8.49 18.08 7.80
N ILE A 139 -9.41 17.73 6.89
CA ILE A 139 -9.10 17.20 5.56
C ILE A 139 -9.05 18.39 4.60
N ASP A 140 -7.84 18.92 4.37
CA ASP A 140 -7.58 20.11 3.55
C ASP A 140 -6.61 19.80 2.38
N PRO A 141 -7.03 18.99 1.39
CA PRO A 141 -6.14 18.50 0.33
C PRO A 141 -5.64 19.61 -0.59
N ILE A 142 -4.31 19.73 -0.74
CA ILE A 142 -3.67 20.81 -1.51
C ILE A 142 -3.38 20.46 -2.98
N ASN A 143 -3.19 19.18 -3.31
CA ASN A 143 -2.89 18.70 -4.66
C ASN A 143 -4.01 17.80 -5.23
N ASN A 144 -3.96 17.50 -6.53
CA ASN A 144 -5.03 16.73 -7.21
C ASN A 144 -5.13 15.29 -6.69
N TYR A 145 -4.01 14.67 -6.37
CA TYR A 145 -3.96 13.34 -5.77
C TYR A 145 -4.70 13.32 -4.42
N ALA A 146 -4.36 14.25 -3.52
CA ALA A 146 -5.00 14.42 -2.23
C ALA A 146 -6.51 14.64 -2.35
N LYS A 147 -6.93 15.47 -3.32
CA LYS A 147 -8.36 15.73 -3.60
C LYS A 147 -9.09 14.47 -4.04
N GLY A 148 -8.46 13.65 -4.88
CA GLY A 148 -8.98 12.34 -5.29
C GLY A 148 -9.20 11.42 -4.09
N LYS A 149 -8.17 11.25 -3.25
CA LYS A 149 -8.26 10.45 -2.01
C LYS A 149 -9.37 10.93 -1.08
N ALA A 150 -9.42 12.24 -0.79
CA ALA A 150 -10.42 12.82 0.08
C ALA A 150 -11.85 12.68 -0.48
N PHE A 151 -12.02 12.81 -1.80
CA PHE A 151 -13.30 12.59 -2.45
C PHE A 151 -13.82 11.16 -2.22
N ILE A 152 -12.96 10.15 -2.41
CA ILE A 152 -13.32 8.75 -2.21
C ILE A 152 -13.60 8.44 -0.74
N GLU A 153 -12.80 8.95 0.20
CA GLU A 153 -13.10 8.81 1.63
C GLU A 153 -14.50 9.34 1.99
N LYS A 154 -14.91 10.48 1.40
CA LYS A 154 -16.25 11.04 1.58
C LYS A 154 -17.34 10.13 0.99
N GLN A 155 -17.10 9.51 -0.17
CA GLN A 155 -18.05 8.55 -0.73
C GLN A 155 -18.18 7.32 0.16
N ILE A 156 -17.07 6.76 0.64
CA ILE A 156 -17.04 5.58 1.50
C ILE A 156 -17.75 5.85 2.83
N THR A 157 -17.45 6.96 3.50
CA THR A 157 -18.06 7.31 4.79
C THR A 157 -19.57 7.57 4.71
N SER A 158 -20.11 7.85 3.52
CA SER A 158 -21.55 7.98 3.30
C SER A 158 -22.30 6.64 3.27
N LEU A 159 -21.57 5.51 3.18
CA LEU A 159 -22.12 4.17 3.06
C LEU A 159 -22.41 3.56 4.43
N LYS A 160 -23.66 3.63 4.88
CA LYS A 160 -24.06 3.15 6.21
C LYS A 160 -24.22 1.62 6.33
N ASP A 161 -24.41 0.94 5.20
CA ASP A 161 -24.72 -0.50 5.17
C ASP A 161 -23.51 -1.37 4.79
N PHE A 162 -22.30 -0.81 4.79
CA PHE A 162 -21.08 -1.50 4.38
C PHE A 162 -20.09 -1.54 5.53
N ASN A 163 -19.32 -2.63 5.60
CA ASN A 163 -18.21 -2.75 6.53
C ASN A 163 -16.95 -2.23 5.83
N VAL A 164 -16.55 -1.01 6.17
CA VAL A 164 -15.45 -0.33 5.51
C VAL A 164 -14.35 0.01 6.50
N ALA A 165 -13.11 0.06 6.03
CA ALA A 165 -12.00 0.67 6.74
C ALA A 165 -11.26 1.62 5.80
N ILE A 166 -10.83 2.75 6.33
CA ILE A 166 -9.95 3.70 5.62
C ILE A 166 -8.61 3.66 6.33
N LEU A 167 -7.57 3.26 5.61
CA LEU A 167 -6.20 3.26 6.10
C LEU A 167 -5.47 4.43 5.49
N ARG A 168 -5.01 5.37 6.31
CA ARG A 168 -4.22 6.53 5.88
C ARG A 168 -2.74 6.22 6.10
N PHE A 169 -2.03 6.03 5.00
CA PHE A 169 -0.59 5.77 5.01
C PHE A 169 0.21 7.07 4.98
N SER A 170 1.40 7.07 5.59
CA SER A 170 2.40 8.11 5.34
C SER A 170 3.35 7.68 4.21
N ASN A 171 4.66 7.87 4.37
CA ASN A 171 5.65 7.50 3.37
C ASN A 171 6.03 6.03 3.54
N VAL A 172 5.27 5.15 2.91
CA VAL A 172 5.59 3.71 2.85
C VAL A 172 6.83 3.50 1.98
N TYR A 173 7.75 2.64 2.43
CA TYR A 173 8.95 2.25 1.70
C TYR A 173 9.34 0.79 1.96
N GLY A 174 10.20 0.22 1.11
CA GLY A 174 10.75 -1.13 1.26
C GLY A 174 10.40 -2.09 0.13
N GLY A 175 9.50 -1.70 -0.78
CA GLY A 175 9.13 -2.50 -1.94
C GLY A 175 10.13 -2.37 -3.08
N LEU A 176 10.59 -3.50 -3.64
CA LEU A 176 11.46 -3.53 -4.82
C LEU A 176 10.75 -3.10 -6.11
N LEU A 177 9.42 -3.07 -6.09
CA LEU A 177 8.58 -2.67 -7.22
C LEU A 177 8.05 -1.23 -7.05
N ASP A 178 8.53 -0.50 -6.04
CA ASP A 178 8.13 0.90 -5.82
C ASP A 178 8.68 1.81 -6.93
N HIS A 179 8.07 2.98 -7.09
CA HIS A 179 8.53 3.96 -8.06
C HIS A 179 9.92 4.47 -7.67
N ASN A 180 10.87 4.29 -8.58
CA ASN A 180 12.27 4.70 -8.38
C ASN A 180 12.42 6.18 -8.02
N SER A 181 11.53 7.06 -8.51
CA SER A 181 11.56 8.50 -8.23
C SER A 181 11.01 8.89 -6.84
N ARG A 182 10.44 7.97 -6.07
CA ARG A 182 10.07 8.27 -4.68
C ARG A 182 11.32 8.45 -3.83
N VAL A 183 11.20 9.25 -2.77
CA VAL A 183 12.33 9.70 -1.94
C VAL A 183 13.24 8.55 -1.50
N ILE A 184 12.73 7.57 -0.74
CA ILE A 184 13.61 6.50 -0.23
C ILE A 184 14.20 5.63 -1.35
N PRO A 185 13.42 5.12 -2.34
CA PRO A 185 13.99 4.41 -3.48
C PRO A 185 15.10 5.19 -4.21
N ALA A 186 14.85 6.44 -4.60
CA ALA A 186 15.81 7.26 -5.33
C ALA A 186 17.12 7.44 -4.55
N LEU A 187 17.00 7.81 -3.28
CA LEU A 187 18.15 8.03 -2.40
C LEU A 187 18.97 6.76 -2.18
N CYS A 188 18.31 5.62 -1.92
CA CYS A 188 18.99 4.34 -1.73
C CYS A 188 19.70 3.88 -3.01
N ILE A 189 19.05 4.01 -4.17
CA ILE A 189 19.62 3.57 -5.45
C ILE A 189 20.83 4.45 -5.82
N ASN A 190 20.70 5.77 -5.73
CA ASN A 190 21.81 6.68 -6.04
C ASN A 190 22.99 6.44 -5.07
N ALA A 191 22.72 6.29 -3.76
CA ALA A 191 23.75 5.97 -2.79
C ALA A 191 24.49 4.67 -3.11
N LEU A 192 23.76 3.60 -3.46
CA LEU A 192 24.36 2.31 -3.82
C LEU A 192 25.18 2.35 -5.10
N ARG A 193 24.93 3.32 -5.98
CA ARG A 193 25.66 3.53 -7.23
C ARG A 193 26.83 4.48 -7.12
N GLY A 194 26.92 5.24 -6.03
CA GLY A 194 27.86 6.35 -5.93
C GLY A 194 27.41 7.59 -6.72
N ASP A 195 26.15 7.64 -7.15
CA ASP A 195 25.58 8.77 -7.88
C ASP A 195 25.23 9.91 -6.90
N PRO A 196 25.27 11.19 -7.32
CA PRO A 196 24.86 12.30 -6.47
C PRO A 196 23.43 12.15 -5.95
N ILE A 197 23.26 12.45 -4.67
CA ILE A 197 21.96 12.51 -4.01
C ILE A 197 21.44 13.93 -4.08
N LYS A 198 20.27 14.14 -4.68
CA LYS A 198 19.57 15.42 -4.61
C LYS A 198 18.54 15.40 -3.51
N ILE A 199 18.41 16.50 -2.77
CA ILE A 199 17.38 16.68 -1.73
C ILE A 199 16.72 18.05 -1.92
N GLU A 200 15.43 18.04 -2.23
CA GLU A 200 14.59 19.24 -2.28
C GLU A 200 13.92 19.44 -0.92
N GLY A 201 14.16 20.58 -0.27
CA GLY A 201 13.57 20.86 1.04
C GLY A 201 14.23 20.04 2.16
N LYS A 202 15.52 20.26 2.42
CA LYS A 202 16.29 19.52 3.43
C LYS A 202 15.65 19.51 4.84
N GLU A 203 14.91 20.58 5.17
CA GLU A 203 14.20 20.77 6.44
C GLU A 203 12.78 20.16 6.45
N CYS A 204 12.30 19.62 5.33
CA CYS A 204 11.01 18.93 5.30
C CYS A 204 11.06 17.72 6.22
N VAL A 205 10.00 17.51 7.01
CA VAL A 205 9.94 16.51 8.07
C VAL A 205 8.84 15.51 7.77
N PHE A 206 9.21 14.23 7.70
CA PHE A 206 8.24 13.17 7.47
C PHE A 206 8.47 11.98 8.39
N ASP A 207 7.42 11.20 8.63
CA ASP A 207 7.59 9.82 9.07
C ASP A 207 7.57 8.85 7.88
N PHE A 208 8.23 7.72 8.06
CA PHE A 208 8.41 6.68 7.04
C PHE A 208 8.07 5.32 7.64
N THR A 209 7.07 4.66 7.10
CA THR A 209 6.60 3.35 7.59
C THR A 209 7.19 2.24 6.72
N TYR A 210 7.85 1.27 7.34
CA TYR A 210 8.40 0.13 6.60
C TYR A 210 7.26 -0.76 6.07
N LEU A 211 7.45 -1.31 4.88
CA LEU A 211 6.44 -2.10 4.17
C LEU A 211 5.86 -3.24 5.03
N ASP A 212 6.70 -3.95 5.79
CA ASP A 212 6.25 -5.07 6.61
C ASP A 212 5.29 -4.62 7.73
N ASP A 213 5.52 -3.45 8.33
CA ASP A 213 4.62 -2.89 9.34
C ASP A 213 3.27 -2.50 8.72
N VAL A 214 3.28 -1.99 7.49
CA VAL A 214 2.07 -1.68 6.72
C VAL A 214 1.29 -2.96 6.39
N ILE A 215 1.96 -3.99 5.91
CA ILE A 215 1.34 -5.30 5.59
C ILE A 215 0.68 -5.88 6.83
N GLU A 216 1.34 -5.82 7.99
CA GLU A 216 0.77 -6.27 9.25
C GLU A 216 -0.50 -5.47 9.60
N GLY A 217 -0.47 -4.14 9.48
CA GLY A 217 -1.62 -3.27 9.74
C GLY A 217 -2.81 -3.58 8.84
N ILE A 218 -2.57 -3.83 7.55
CA ILE A 218 -3.60 -4.26 6.60
C ILE A 218 -4.17 -5.62 7.03
N CYS A 219 -3.32 -6.58 7.40
CA CYS A 219 -3.77 -7.91 7.83
C CYS A 219 -4.62 -7.87 9.10
N LEU A 220 -4.28 -7.01 10.06
CA LEU A 220 -5.08 -6.79 11.27
C LEU A 220 -6.42 -6.13 10.95
N THR A 221 -6.44 -5.17 10.02
CA THR A 221 -7.67 -4.53 9.55
C THR A 221 -8.61 -5.55 8.88
N VAL A 222 -8.06 -6.42 8.04
CA VAL A 222 -8.83 -7.52 7.42
C VAL A 222 -9.44 -8.42 8.48
N LYS A 223 -8.66 -8.84 9.49
CA LYS A 223 -9.16 -9.68 10.59
C LYS A 223 -10.32 -8.99 11.33
N TYR A 224 -10.19 -7.69 11.62
CA TYR A 224 -11.23 -6.89 12.27
C TYR A 224 -12.53 -6.87 11.45
N LEU A 225 -12.45 -6.53 10.16
CA LEU A 225 -13.62 -6.44 9.29
C LEU A 225 -14.32 -7.80 9.12
N GLN A 226 -13.57 -8.90 9.15
CA GLN A 226 -14.11 -10.25 9.10
C GLN A 226 -14.78 -10.69 10.41
N SER A 227 -14.25 -10.31 11.58
CA SER A 227 -14.78 -10.75 12.89
C SER A 227 -15.93 -9.88 13.39
N GLU A 228 -15.75 -8.56 13.40
CA GLU A 228 -16.67 -7.62 14.06
C GLU A 228 -17.88 -7.30 13.19
N LYS A 229 -17.81 -7.58 11.89
CA LYS A 229 -18.82 -7.22 10.88
C LYS A 229 -19.30 -5.77 11.03
N SER A 230 -18.39 -4.86 11.38
CA SER A 230 -18.63 -3.43 11.51
C SER A 230 -17.53 -2.63 10.84
N SER A 231 -17.84 -1.37 10.52
CA SER A 231 -16.86 -0.45 9.94
C SER A 231 -15.83 0.00 10.96
N LEU A 232 -14.59 0.11 10.51
CA LEU A 232 -13.52 0.76 11.25
C LEU A 232 -13.51 2.26 10.91
N PRO A 233 -13.42 3.18 11.89
CA PRO A 233 -13.13 4.58 11.57
C PRO A 233 -11.79 4.67 10.82
N ALA A 234 -11.54 5.81 10.15
CA ALA A 234 -10.24 6.04 9.53
C ALA A 234 -9.12 5.90 10.57
N ILE A 235 -8.07 5.16 10.23
CA ILE A 235 -6.91 4.94 11.10
C ILE A 235 -5.61 5.23 10.36
N HIS A 236 -4.59 5.64 11.12
CA HIS A 236 -3.23 5.77 10.65
C HIS A 236 -2.44 4.46 10.71
N LEU A 237 -1.67 4.20 9.65
CA LEU A 237 -0.57 3.23 9.68
C LEU A 237 0.76 4.00 9.51
N THR A 238 1.09 4.77 10.55
CA THR A 238 2.22 5.70 10.63
C THR A 238 3.15 5.35 11.78
N THR A 239 4.34 5.95 11.83
CA THR A 239 5.32 5.59 12.87
C THR A 239 5.44 6.59 14.02
N ASN A 240 4.83 7.77 13.88
CA ASN A 240 5.02 8.89 14.82
C ASN A 240 6.52 9.19 15.10
N SER A 241 7.38 8.90 14.12
CA SER A 241 8.84 9.03 14.22
C SER A 241 9.32 10.02 13.15
N PRO A 242 9.30 11.33 13.42
CA PRO A 242 9.66 12.36 12.45
C PRO A 242 11.14 12.30 12.06
N CYS A 243 11.42 12.50 10.77
CA CYS A 243 12.76 12.52 10.20
C CYS A 243 12.85 13.63 9.14
N THR A 244 13.88 14.48 9.22
CA THR A 244 14.15 15.45 8.16
C THR A 244 14.69 14.74 6.92
N LEU A 245 14.47 15.31 5.73
CA LEU A 245 15.08 14.76 4.51
C LEU A 245 16.62 14.77 4.55
N GLU A 246 17.23 15.75 5.24
CA GLU A 246 18.66 15.75 5.52
C GLU A 246 19.10 14.54 6.37
N ASN A 247 18.40 14.24 7.46
CA ASN A 247 18.72 13.12 8.33
C ASN A 247 18.44 11.77 7.65
N LEU A 248 17.41 11.71 6.80
CA LEU A 248 17.15 10.54 5.97
C LEU A 248 18.33 10.25 5.04
N ALA A 249 18.79 11.25 4.28
CA ALA A 249 19.92 11.09 3.37
C ALA A 249 21.21 10.65 4.10
N LYS A 250 21.50 11.28 5.25
CA LYS A 250 22.64 10.90 6.11
C LYS A 250 22.53 9.46 6.63
N THR A 251 21.33 9.04 7.04
CA THR A 251 21.08 7.66 7.48
C THR A 251 21.31 6.68 6.33
N ILE A 252 20.84 6.99 5.13
CA ILE A 252 21.04 6.15 3.94
C ILE A 252 22.52 6.03 3.61
N LEU A 253 23.30 7.12 3.60
CA LEU A 253 24.75 7.06 3.38
C LEU A 253 25.46 6.18 4.42
N LYS A 254 25.09 6.33 5.70
CA LYS A 254 25.63 5.49 6.79
C LYS A 254 25.34 4.01 6.57
N VAL A 255 24.11 3.65 6.23
CA VAL A 255 23.68 2.24 6.04
C VAL A 255 24.30 1.63 4.78
N THR A 256 24.36 2.40 3.68
CA THR A 256 24.98 1.97 2.41
C THR A 256 26.52 1.99 2.45
N LYS A 257 27.11 2.71 3.41
CA LYS A 257 28.55 3.05 3.45
C LYS A 257 29.00 3.76 2.17
N SER A 258 28.14 4.61 1.64
CA SER A 258 28.39 5.37 0.41
C SER A 258 29.00 6.73 0.71
N ASP A 259 29.92 7.16 -0.16
CA ASP A 259 30.52 8.49 -0.14
C ASP A 259 29.84 9.45 -1.15
N SER A 260 28.62 9.12 -1.60
CA SER A 260 27.87 9.95 -2.55
C SER A 260 27.66 11.37 -2.03
N ARG A 261 27.90 12.37 -2.89
CA ARG A 261 27.67 13.78 -2.56
C ARG A 261 26.17 14.06 -2.38
N ILE A 262 25.82 14.88 -1.39
CA ILE A 262 24.45 15.39 -1.21
C ILE A 262 24.38 16.83 -1.73
N ASP A 263 23.47 17.08 -2.66
CA ASP A 263 23.13 18.37 -3.22
C ASP A 263 21.76 18.83 -2.71
N PHE A 264 21.71 19.97 -2.02
CA PHE A 264 20.48 20.52 -1.44
C PHE A 264 19.86 21.59 -2.35
N TYR A 265 18.54 21.52 -2.50
CA TYR A 265 17.72 22.44 -3.27
C TYR A 265 16.55 22.96 -2.42
N PRO A 266 15.95 24.12 -2.79
CA PRO A 266 14.74 24.62 -2.15
C PRO A 266 13.57 23.60 -2.18
N PRO A 267 12.63 23.65 -1.23
CA PRO A 267 11.45 22.79 -1.24
C PRO A 267 10.51 23.11 -2.41
N ARG A 268 9.66 22.15 -2.78
CA ARG A 268 8.55 22.34 -3.71
C ARG A 268 7.46 23.19 -3.05
N ASN A 269 6.95 24.19 -3.76
CA ASN A 269 6.01 25.18 -3.20
C ASN A 269 4.55 24.68 -3.13
N PHE A 270 4.28 23.47 -3.63
CA PHE A 270 2.93 22.91 -3.76
C PHE A 270 2.71 21.61 -2.96
N ASP A 271 3.70 21.22 -2.16
CA ASP A 271 3.67 19.99 -1.36
C ASP A 271 3.68 20.28 0.15
N VAL A 272 3.20 19.33 0.94
CA VAL A 272 3.26 19.36 2.40
C VAL A 272 4.71 19.28 2.84
N THR A 273 5.14 20.21 3.69
CA THR A 273 6.52 20.27 4.17
C THR A 273 6.75 19.47 5.44
N LYS A 274 5.70 19.28 6.26
CA LYS A 274 5.81 18.54 7.53
C LYS A 274 4.63 17.62 7.76
N PHE A 275 4.92 16.37 8.11
CA PHE A 275 3.91 15.42 8.57
C PHE A 275 4.54 14.32 9.42
N HIS A 276 3.92 13.98 10.53
CA HIS A 276 4.06 12.65 11.14
C HIS A 276 2.75 12.33 11.84
N GLY A 277 2.29 11.09 11.71
CA GLY A 277 0.96 10.70 12.16
C GLY A 277 1.01 10.02 13.51
N ASP A 278 0.02 10.32 14.35
CA ASP A 278 -0.24 9.57 15.58
C ASP A 278 -0.92 8.23 15.24
N PHE A 279 -0.35 7.12 15.71
CA PHE A 279 -0.88 5.77 15.50
C PHE A 279 -1.74 5.24 16.67
N THR A 280 -2.04 6.07 17.67
CA THR A 280 -2.74 5.66 18.90
C THR A 280 -4.05 4.94 18.61
N ARG A 281 -4.85 5.44 17.64
CA ARG A 281 -6.11 4.78 17.26
C ARG A 281 -5.91 3.38 16.67
N ALA A 282 -4.90 3.19 15.83
CA ALA A 282 -4.59 1.85 15.29
C ALA A 282 -4.12 0.90 16.40
N LYS A 283 -3.38 1.40 17.39
CA LYS A 283 -2.99 0.62 18.57
C LYS A 283 -4.20 0.21 19.42
N GLU A 284 -5.12 1.13 19.68
CA GLU A 284 -6.31 0.87 20.50
C GLU A 284 -7.30 -0.06 19.82
N LEU A 285 -7.55 0.12 18.52
CA LEU A 285 -8.56 -0.65 17.79
C LEU A 285 -8.06 -1.99 17.26
N LEU A 286 -6.78 -2.06 16.84
CA LEU A 286 -6.23 -3.23 16.17
C LEU A 286 -5.07 -3.89 16.92
N GLY A 287 -4.56 -3.27 17.99
CA GLY A 287 -3.31 -3.69 18.62
C GLY A 287 -2.07 -3.44 17.74
N TRP A 288 -2.19 -2.60 16.71
CA TRP A 288 -1.10 -2.32 15.78
C TRP A 288 -0.16 -1.24 16.29
N SER A 289 1.14 -1.44 16.09
CA SER A 289 2.17 -0.41 16.26
C SER A 289 3.33 -0.69 15.33
N PRO A 290 4.04 0.34 14.82
CA PRO A 290 5.24 0.14 14.01
C PRO A 290 6.29 -0.66 14.80
N LYS A 291 6.92 -1.65 14.16
CA LYS A 291 7.95 -2.49 14.79
C LYS A 291 9.35 -2.18 14.28
N HIS A 292 9.45 -1.56 13.12
CA HIS A 292 10.73 -1.26 12.48
C HIS A 292 11.10 0.20 12.68
N SER A 293 12.30 0.44 13.22
CA SER A 293 12.91 1.77 13.14
C SER A 293 13.31 2.07 11.69
N LEU A 294 13.47 3.35 11.36
CA LEU A 294 13.92 3.79 10.04
C LEU A 294 15.26 3.12 9.64
N GLU A 295 16.22 3.03 10.56
CA GLU A 295 17.53 2.41 10.29
C GLU A 295 17.41 0.91 9.99
N VAL A 296 16.55 0.18 10.71
CA VAL A 296 16.33 -1.26 10.47
C VAL A 296 15.63 -1.49 9.14
N GLY A 297 14.55 -0.76 8.87
CA GLY A 297 13.81 -0.91 7.61
C GLY A 297 14.66 -0.51 6.39
N LEU A 298 15.47 0.56 6.49
CA LEU A 298 16.43 0.93 5.44
C LEU A 298 17.48 -0.16 5.23
N SER A 299 18.04 -0.73 6.29
CA SER A 299 19.03 -1.82 6.19
C SER A 299 18.46 -3.03 5.46
N ASN A 300 17.23 -3.42 5.77
CA ASN A 300 16.54 -4.52 5.09
C ASN A 300 16.28 -4.19 3.61
N PHE A 301 15.78 -2.99 3.32
CA PHE A 301 15.50 -2.56 1.95
C PHE A 301 16.76 -2.47 1.09
N ILE A 302 17.82 -1.84 1.62
CA ILE A 302 19.11 -1.69 0.95
C ILE A 302 19.73 -3.06 0.63
N LYS A 303 19.68 -4.01 1.57
CA LYS A 303 20.15 -5.38 1.33
C LYS A 303 19.42 -6.04 0.15
N SER A 304 18.10 -5.85 0.05
CA SER A 304 17.30 -6.37 -1.06
C SER A 304 17.60 -5.67 -2.39
N LEU A 305 17.83 -4.34 -2.36
CA LEU A 305 18.24 -3.56 -3.54
C LEU A 305 19.63 -3.97 -4.04
N GLN A 306 20.61 -4.14 -3.16
CA GLN A 306 21.99 -4.51 -3.50
C GLN A 306 22.07 -5.77 -4.37
N ASN A 307 21.24 -6.77 -4.08
CA ASN A 307 21.17 -8.01 -4.85
C ASN A 307 20.69 -7.80 -6.29
N ASN A 308 19.97 -6.70 -6.56
CA ASN A 308 19.32 -6.43 -7.84
C ASN A 308 19.72 -5.06 -8.42
N ILE A 309 20.77 -4.41 -7.90
CA ILE A 309 21.07 -3.00 -8.20
C ILE A 309 21.25 -2.73 -9.70
N GLN A 310 21.78 -3.72 -10.42
CA GLN A 310 22.00 -3.68 -11.87
C GLN A 310 20.71 -3.51 -12.68
N GLU A 311 19.54 -3.82 -12.11
CA GLU A 311 18.25 -3.71 -12.77
C GLU A 311 17.64 -2.30 -12.70
N TYR A 312 18.15 -1.45 -11.82
CA TYR A 312 17.65 -0.09 -11.61
C TYR A 312 18.39 0.90 -12.54
N PRO A 313 17.85 2.09 -12.83
CA PRO A 313 18.56 3.11 -13.59
C PRO A 313 19.59 3.88 -12.73
N ASN A 314 20.59 4.47 -13.38
CA ASN A 314 21.55 5.41 -12.75
C ASN A 314 20.93 6.81 -12.65
N ASN A 315 21.46 7.66 -11.77
CA ASN A 315 21.14 9.09 -11.65
C ASN A 315 19.64 9.39 -11.59
N ILE A 316 18.94 8.75 -10.65
CA ILE A 316 17.50 8.93 -10.50
C ILE A 316 17.20 10.31 -9.94
N ASP A 317 16.28 11.03 -10.59
CA ASP A 317 15.67 12.26 -10.08
C ASP A 317 14.35 11.95 -9.36
N MET A 318 14.04 12.74 -8.33
CA MET A 318 12.81 12.66 -7.53
C MET A 318 11.71 13.59 -8.03
#